data_AF-A0A1L7NMN9-F1
#
_entry.id   AF-A0A1L7NMN9-F1
#
_cell.length_a   1.000
_cell.length_b   1.000
_cell.length_c   1.000
_cell.angle_alpha   90.00
_cell.angle_beta   90.00
_cell.angle_gamma   90.00
#
_symmetry.space_group_name_H-M   'P 1'
#
loop_
_entity.id
_entity.type
_entity.pdbx_description
1 polymer ?
#
loop_
_entity_poly.entity_id
_entity_poly.type
_entity_poly.pdbx_seq_one_letter_code
_entity_poly.pdbx_strand_id
1 'polypeptide(L)'
;MSARLDSLIGNSYSVVQFADLPVPSQLAIVWYLAVDCGAWDAVDLSLYSADHLESSLVDLLPKYVNEYGAELFGSVCLATSALASAIMKDEEIADSHSSWEDYHKWYLSCGDIPTHLATERWPVLLSSDAYETILDGWHRFHSYVRDGASEIQAIFNVSDHHLRGAE
;
A
#
# COMPACT_ATOMS: atom_id res chain seq x y z
N MET A 1 -9.74 -17.18 2.64
CA MET A 1 -8.56 -17.54 1.82
C MET A 1 -8.38 -16.45 0.79
N SER A 2 -7.27 -15.71 0.83
CA SER A 2 -7.00 -14.57 -0.06
C SER A 2 -6.41 -15.04 -1.39
N ALA A 3 -7.14 -15.89 -2.12
CA ALA A 3 -6.67 -16.48 -3.38
C ALA A 3 -6.27 -15.42 -4.42
N ARG A 4 -6.83 -14.22 -4.32
CA ARG A 4 -6.52 -13.08 -5.17
C ARG A 4 -5.15 -12.49 -4.89
N LEU A 5 -4.87 -12.15 -3.63
CA LEU A 5 -3.57 -11.63 -3.19
C LEU A 5 -2.48 -12.65 -3.52
N ASP A 6 -2.69 -13.91 -3.11
CA ASP A 6 -1.75 -15.02 -3.33
C ASP A 6 -1.43 -15.19 -4.83
N SER A 7 -2.44 -15.07 -5.70
CA SER A 7 -2.25 -15.15 -7.16
C SER A 7 -1.50 -13.95 -7.74
N LEU A 8 -1.61 -12.78 -7.13
CA LEU A 8 -0.93 -11.56 -7.57
C LEU A 8 0.55 -11.56 -7.17
N ILE A 9 0.84 -11.90 -5.92
CA ILE A 9 2.21 -11.85 -5.38
C ILE A 9 3.02 -13.12 -5.73
N GLY A 10 2.34 -14.24 -5.98
CA GLY A 10 2.97 -15.54 -6.20
C GLY A 10 3.94 -15.88 -5.07
N ASN A 11 5.16 -16.28 -5.42
CA ASN A 11 6.25 -16.55 -4.46
C ASN A 11 7.32 -15.44 -4.44
N SER A 12 7.04 -14.27 -5.04
CA SER A 12 8.05 -13.21 -5.26
C SER A 12 8.01 -12.14 -4.18
N TYR A 13 7.71 -12.52 -2.94
CA TYR A 13 7.63 -11.61 -1.79
C TYR A 13 8.66 -11.98 -0.73
N SER A 14 8.91 -11.04 0.17
CA SER A 14 9.67 -11.25 1.41
C SER A 14 8.78 -10.93 2.59
N VAL A 15 8.95 -11.67 3.69
CA VAL A 15 8.32 -11.35 4.97
C VAL A 15 9.37 -10.66 5.83
N VAL A 16 9.05 -9.45 6.29
CA VAL A 16 10.00 -8.57 6.95
C VAL A 16 9.34 -7.95 8.18
N GLN A 17 10.11 -7.72 9.23
CA GLN A 17 9.64 -6.97 10.39
C GLN A 17 9.40 -5.51 10.02
N PHE A 18 8.42 -4.89 10.67
CA PHE A 18 8.10 -3.47 10.49
C PHE A 18 9.34 -2.61 10.68
N ALA A 19 10.14 -2.89 11.71
CA ALA A 19 11.37 -2.17 12.01
C ALA A 19 12.43 -2.24 10.89
N ASP A 20 12.42 -3.30 10.08
CA ASP A 20 13.40 -3.57 9.04
C ASP A 20 12.93 -3.13 7.64
N LEU A 21 11.69 -2.66 7.51
CA LEU A 21 11.17 -2.12 6.27
C LEU A 21 11.84 -0.78 5.89
N PRO A 22 11.96 -0.46 4.59
CA PRO A 22 12.36 0.87 4.16
C PRO A 22 11.44 1.95 4.74
N VAL A 23 12.01 3.11 5.06
CA VAL A 23 11.26 4.25 5.66
C VAL A 23 9.97 4.60 4.89
N PRO A 24 9.94 4.69 3.54
CA PRO A 24 8.69 4.95 2.81
C PRO A 24 7.60 3.91 3.07
N SER A 25 7.97 2.63 3.25
CA SER A 25 7.03 1.56 3.58
C SER A 25 6.54 1.68 5.02
N GLN A 26 7.43 2.01 5.95
CA GLN A 26 7.04 2.23 7.33
C GLN A 26 6.04 3.40 7.45
N LEU A 27 6.30 4.50 6.74
CA LEU A 27 5.41 5.66 6.73
C LEU A 27 4.04 5.34 6.12
N ALA A 28 3.99 4.57 5.03
CA ALA A 28 2.72 4.15 4.43
C ALA A 28 1.88 3.30 5.39
N ILE A 29 2.51 2.36 6.11
CA ILE A 29 1.84 1.52 7.11
C ILE A 29 1.34 2.37 8.27
N VAL A 30 2.16 3.27 8.81
CA VAL A 30 1.76 4.13 9.94
C VAL A 30 0.65 5.08 9.54
N TRP A 31 0.70 5.66 8.34
CA TRP A 31 -0.38 6.49 7.83
C TRP A 31 -1.71 5.72 7.85
N TYR A 32 -1.72 4.55 7.22
CA TYR A 32 -2.94 3.75 7.16
C TYR A 32 -3.43 3.26 8.54
N LEU A 33 -2.54 2.66 9.34
CA LEU A 33 -2.92 2.01 10.59
C LEU A 33 -3.17 3.00 11.74
N ALA A 34 -2.40 4.10 11.82
CA ALA A 34 -2.54 5.05 12.91
C ALA A 34 -3.44 6.24 12.56
N VAL A 35 -3.35 6.78 11.33
CA VAL A 35 -4.09 7.98 10.93
C VAL A 35 -5.47 7.62 10.38
N ASP A 36 -5.53 6.76 9.36
CA ASP A 36 -6.80 6.47 8.67
C ASP A 36 -7.69 5.51 9.47
N CYS A 37 -7.09 4.45 10.04
CA CYS A 37 -7.83 3.41 10.76
C CYS A 37 -7.87 3.60 12.28
N GLY A 38 -6.91 4.31 12.87
CA GLY A 38 -6.76 4.46 14.32
C GLY A 38 -6.49 3.15 15.07
N ALA A 39 -5.96 2.12 14.40
CA ALA A 39 -5.64 0.83 14.97
C ALA A 39 -4.29 0.81 15.72
N TRP A 40 -3.34 1.67 15.32
CA TRP A 40 -2.06 1.87 16.00
C TRP A 40 -2.08 3.13 16.86
N ASP A 41 -2.02 2.97 18.17
CA ASP A 41 -2.23 3.99 19.19
C ASP A 41 -0.98 4.33 20.02
N ALA A 42 0.20 3.85 19.61
CA ALA A 42 1.49 4.16 20.25
C ALA A 42 1.78 5.67 20.39
N VAL A 43 1.15 6.51 19.56
CA VAL A 43 1.21 7.96 19.65
C VAL A 43 -0.19 8.54 19.70
N ASP A 44 -0.45 9.42 20.67
CA ASP A 44 -1.67 10.22 20.69
C ASP A 44 -1.61 11.29 19.59
N LEU A 45 -2.22 10.96 18.45
CA LEU A 45 -2.27 11.84 17.28
C LEU A 45 -3.20 13.05 17.46
N SER A 46 -4.06 13.05 18.49
CA SER A 46 -4.95 14.19 18.77
C SER A 46 -4.19 15.48 19.15
N LEU A 47 -2.91 15.33 19.51
CA LEU A 47 -2.00 16.42 19.84
C LEU A 47 -1.40 17.12 18.61
N TYR A 48 -1.63 16.60 17.40
CA TYR A 48 -1.07 17.12 16.14
C TYR A 48 -2.17 17.65 15.23
N SER A 49 -1.90 18.74 14.54
CA SER A 49 -2.82 19.25 13.52
C SER A 49 -2.77 18.39 12.25
N ALA A 50 -3.92 18.20 11.60
CA ALA A 50 -4.05 17.51 10.31
C ALA A 50 -3.00 18.00 9.28
N ASP A 51 -2.82 19.31 9.18
CA ASP A 51 -1.93 19.96 8.21
C ASP A 51 -0.42 19.67 8.43
N HIS A 52 -0.04 19.11 9.59
CA HIS A 52 1.35 18.82 9.93
C HIS A 52 1.62 17.33 10.12
N LEU A 53 0.60 16.48 10.15
CA LEU A 53 0.75 15.05 10.44
C LEU A 53 1.66 14.35 9.41
N GLU A 54 1.47 14.59 8.11
CA GLU A 54 2.30 13.98 7.07
C GLU A 54 3.80 14.31 7.24
N SER A 55 4.10 15.59 7.49
CA SER A 55 5.48 16.03 7.73
C SER A 55 6.05 15.58 9.08
N SER A 56 5.19 15.40 10.09
CA SER A 56 5.61 15.05 11.46
C SER A 56 5.75 13.54 11.66
N LEU A 57 5.14 12.71 10.80
CA LEU A 57 5.18 11.26 10.94
C LEU A 57 6.60 10.70 10.89
N VAL A 58 7.51 11.32 10.15
CA VAL A 58 8.92 10.93 10.11
C VAL A 58 9.55 11.04 11.50
N ASP A 59 9.25 12.10 12.25
CA ASP A 59 9.78 12.31 13.61
C ASP A 59 9.10 11.40 14.64
N LEU A 60 7.88 10.95 14.36
CA LEU A 60 7.11 10.05 15.23
C LEU A 60 7.41 8.57 14.96
N LEU A 61 7.96 8.25 13.80
CA LEU A 61 8.23 6.89 13.35
C LEU A 61 9.03 6.05 14.37
N PRO A 62 10.05 6.57 15.07
CA PRO A 62 10.75 5.80 16.10
C PRO A 62 9.85 5.25 17.22
N LYS A 63 8.75 5.94 17.56
CA LYS A 63 7.80 5.48 18.58
C LYS A 63 7.01 4.27 18.08
N TYR A 64 6.54 4.33 16.83
CA TYR A 64 5.86 3.20 16.19
C TYR A 64 6.80 2.01 15.98
N VAL A 65 8.06 2.25 15.59
CA VAL A 65 9.06 1.19 15.46
C VAL A 65 9.37 0.55 16.81
N ASN A 66 9.41 1.32 17.90
CA ASN A 66 9.62 0.76 19.23
C ASN A 66 8.45 -0.13 19.69
N GLU A 67 7.21 0.27 19.43
CA GLU A 67 6.02 -0.47 19.88
C GLU A 67 5.67 -1.66 18.97
N TYR A 68 5.65 -1.43 17.66
CA TYR A 68 5.18 -2.39 16.65
C TYR A 68 6.30 -2.95 15.78
N GLY A 69 7.57 -2.71 16.13
CA GLY A 69 8.73 -3.10 15.32
C GLY A 69 8.78 -4.57 14.93
N ALA A 70 8.26 -5.44 15.81
CA ALA A 70 8.23 -6.88 15.60
C ALA A 70 7.08 -7.36 14.69
N GLU A 71 6.12 -6.51 14.37
CA GLU A 71 5.01 -6.85 13.47
C GLU A 71 5.53 -7.23 12.08
N LEU A 72 4.96 -8.28 11.48
CA LEU A 72 5.43 -8.81 10.21
C LEU A 72 4.57 -8.33 9.05
N PHE A 73 5.23 -7.93 7.98
CA PHE A 73 4.60 -7.50 6.74
C PHE A 73 5.22 -8.21 5.54
N GLY A 74 4.38 -8.46 4.54
CA GLY A 74 4.83 -8.92 3.24
C GLY A 74 5.25 -7.73 2.39
N SER A 75 6.39 -7.86 1.72
CA SER A 75 6.96 -6.85 0.84
C SER A 75 7.24 -7.46 -0.54
N VAL A 76 6.72 -6.83 -1.59
CA VAL A 76 6.79 -7.31 -2.97
C VAL A 76 6.92 -6.15 -3.94
N CYS A 77 7.68 -6.36 -5.01
CA CYS A 77 7.73 -5.44 -6.15
C CYS A 77 6.94 -6.04 -7.31
N LEU A 78 5.88 -5.37 -7.74
CA LEU A 78 4.96 -5.85 -8.77
C LEU A 78 5.14 -5.05 -10.05
N ALA A 79 5.06 -5.72 -11.20
CA ALA A 79 4.92 -5.03 -12.48
C ALA A 79 3.61 -4.22 -12.48
N THR A 80 3.66 -2.98 -12.94
CA THR A 80 2.48 -2.10 -13.03
C THR A 80 1.34 -2.76 -13.80
N SER A 81 1.66 -3.47 -14.90
CA SER A 81 0.68 -4.20 -15.70
C SER A 81 0.02 -5.36 -14.96
N ALA A 82 0.75 -6.04 -14.07
CA ALA A 82 0.20 -7.12 -13.26
C ALA A 82 -0.79 -6.57 -12.21
N LEU A 83 -0.42 -5.49 -11.53
CA LEU A 83 -1.29 -4.82 -10.56
C LEU A 83 -2.53 -4.21 -11.23
N ALA A 84 -2.36 -3.54 -12.37
CA ALA A 84 -3.47 -3.02 -13.19
C ALA A 84 -4.43 -4.14 -13.63
N SER A 85 -3.89 -5.27 -14.09
CA SER A 85 -4.71 -6.43 -14.49
C SER A 85 -5.44 -7.06 -13.31
N ALA A 86 -4.85 -7.01 -12.11
CA ALA A 86 -5.52 -7.46 -10.90
C ALA A 86 -6.65 -6.51 -10.52
N ILE A 87 -6.44 -5.19 -10.53
CA ILE A 87 -7.47 -4.18 -10.24
C ILE A 87 -8.66 -4.28 -11.19
N MET A 88 -8.43 -4.54 -12.49
CA MET A 88 -9.51 -4.75 -13.46
C MET A 88 -10.37 -6.00 -13.20
N LYS A 89 -10.04 -6.81 -12.19
CA LYS A 89 -10.89 -7.91 -11.70
C LYS A 89 -11.66 -7.54 -10.43
N ASP A 90 -11.51 -6.32 -9.89
CA ASP A 90 -12.36 -5.82 -8.82
C ASP A 90 -13.75 -5.60 -9.43
N GLU A 91 -14.78 -6.22 -8.86
CA GLU A 91 -16.13 -6.29 -9.46
C GLU A 91 -16.67 -4.89 -9.78
N GLU A 92 -16.54 -3.95 -8.83
CA GLU A 92 -17.00 -2.57 -9.00
C GLU A 92 -16.31 -1.83 -10.17
N ILE A 93 -15.04 -2.14 -10.41
CA ILE A 93 -14.24 -1.53 -11.47
C ILE A 93 -14.54 -2.20 -12.81
N ALA A 94 -14.59 -3.53 -12.84
CA ALA A 94 -14.88 -4.32 -14.04
C ALA A 94 -16.28 -4.06 -14.60
N ASP A 95 -17.26 -3.80 -13.72
CA ASP A 95 -18.63 -3.48 -14.11
C ASP A 95 -18.76 -2.07 -14.70
N SER A 96 -17.89 -1.15 -14.28
CA SER A 96 -17.94 0.27 -14.66
C SER A 96 -17.02 0.62 -15.83
N HIS A 97 -15.96 -0.17 -16.04
CA HIS A 97 -14.89 0.14 -16.99
C HIS A 97 -14.46 -1.09 -17.81
N SER A 98 -14.31 -0.87 -19.12
CA SER A 98 -14.00 -1.96 -20.07
C SER A 98 -12.51 -2.27 -20.20
N SER A 99 -11.63 -1.38 -19.73
CA SER A 99 -10.18 -1.52 -19.84
C SER A 99 -9.46 -0.72 -18.75
N TRP A 100 -8.21 -1.07 -18.49
CA TRP A 100 -7.35 -0.33 -17.57
C TRP A 100 -7.20 1.13 -18.00
N GLU A 101 -7.01 1.39 -19.30
CA GLU A 101 -6.82 2.75 -19.82
C GLU A 101 -8.05 3.63 -19.62
N ASP A 102 -9.24 3.05 -19.72
CA ASP A 102 -10.51 3.74 -19.48
C ASP A 102 -10.66 4.10 -18.00
N TYR A 103 -10.48 3.10 -17.11
CA TYR A 103 -10.52 3.31 -15.67
C TYR A 103 -9.46 4.32 -15.19
N HIS A 104 -8.22 4.17 -15.65
CA HIS A 104 -7.12 5.06 -15.29
C HIS A 104 -7.41 6.50 -15.68
N LYS A 105 -7.91 6.73 -16.91
CA LYS A 105 -8.31 8.08 -17.36
C LYS A 105 -9.46 8.66 -16.54
N TRP A 106 -10.47 7.85 -16.24
CA TRP A 106 -11.58 8.28 -15.39
C TRP A 106 -11.07 8.69 -14.00
N TYR A 107 -10.24 7.86 -13.37
CA TYR A 107 -9.68 8.15 -12.05
C TYR A 107 -8.86 9.44 -12.04
N LEU A 108 -8.03 9.67 -13.08
CA LEU A 108 -7.28 10.92 -13.24
C LEU A 108 -8.17 12.16 -13.42
N SER A 109 -9.44 11.99 -13.79
CA SER A 109 -10.39 13.09 -13.97
C SER A 109 -11.19 13.43 -12.70
N CYS A 110 -11.19 12.55 -11.70
CA CYS A 110 -12.05 12.66 -10.50
C CYS A 110 -11.49 13.55 -9.38
N GLY A 111 -10.25 14.04 -9.48
CA GLY A 111 -9.70 14.92 -8.46
C GLY A 111 -8.20 15.14 -8.58
N ASP A 112 -7.64 15.75 -7.54
CA ASP A 112 -6.21 16.05 -7.46
C ASP A 112 -5.42 14.78 -7.18
N ILE A 113 -4.51 14.44 -8.11
CA ILE A 113 -3.56 13.35 -7.95
C ILE A 113 -2.17 13.97 -7.86
N PRO A 114 -1.62 14.07 -6.63
CA PRO A 114 -0.33 14.68 -6.40
C PRO A 114 0.76 14.03 -7.24
N THR A 115 1.79 14.80 -7.58
CA THR A 115 3.00 14.26 -8.21
C THR A 115 3.96 13.85 -7.10
N HIS A 116 4.50 12.64 -7.20
CA HIS A 116 5.47 12.12 -6.23
C HIS A 116 6.80 11.88 -6.91
N LEU A 117 7.89 12.43 -6.33
CA LEU A 117 9.24 12.17 -6.83
C LEU A 117 9.54 10.67 -6.73
N ALA A 118 10.24 10.13 -7.73
CA ALA A 118 10.55 8.70 -7.79
C ALA A 118 11.31 8.20 -6.55
N THR A 119 12.11 9.06 -5.92
CA THR A 119 12.88 8.77 -4.71
C THR A 119 12.07 8.76 -3.42
N GLU A 120 10.82 9.25 -3.46
CA GLU A 120 9.96 9.45 -2.29
C GLU A 120 8.67 8.61 -2.39
N ARG A 121 8.63 7.66 -3.33
CA ARG A 121 7.43 6.85 -3.56
C ARG A 121 7.19 5.91 -2.39
N TRP A 122 6.08 6.14 -1.70
CA TRP A 122 5.53 5.20 -0.73
C TRP A 122 4.89 4.02 -1.46
N PRO A 123 4.92 2.81 -0.89
CA PRO A 123 4.27 1.67 -1.50
C PRO A 123 2.73 1.80 -1.49
N VAL A 124 2.10 0.91 -2.26
CA VAL A 124 0.67 0.62 -2.12
C VAL A 124 0.48 -0.46 -1.04
N LEU A 125 -0.63 -0.42 -0.32
CA LEU A 125 -1.02 -1.49 0.59
C LEU A 125 -2.01 -2.39 -0.15
N LEU A 126 -1.71 -3.68 -0.28
CA LEU A 126 -2.61 -4.64 -0.91
C LEU A 126 -3.63 -5.15 0.12
N SER A 127 -4.86 -5.33 -0.33
CA SER A 127 -5.88 -5.94 0.52
C SER A 127 -5.72 -7.45 0.56
N SER A 128 -6.11 -8.02 1.70
CA SER A 128 -6.25 -9.46 1.87
C SER A 128 -7.67 -9.95 1.60
N ASP A 129 -8.62 -9.04 1.39
CA ASP A 129 -9.99 -9.40 1.04
C ASP A 129 -10.11 -9.81 -0.45
N ALA A 130 -11.32 -10.22 -0.83
CA ALA A 130 -11.62 -10.68 -2.18
C ALA A 130 -12.21 -9.58 -3.09
N TYR A 131 -12.61 -8.44 -2.51
CA TYR A 131 -13.42 -7.43 -3.16
C TYR A 131 -12.57 -6.29 -3.73
N GLU A 132 -11.47 -5.95 -3.08
CA GLU A 132 -10.54 -4.89 -3.48
C GLU A 132 -9.12 -5.43 -3.61
N THR A 133 -8.38 -4.92 -4.61
CA THR A 133 -6.97 -5.29 -4.79
C THR A 133 -6.05 -4.42 -3.94
N ILE A 134 -6.33 -3.11 -3.85
CA ILE A 134 -5.56 -2.13 -3.09
C ILE A 134 -6.38 -1.70 -1.87
N LEU A 135 -5.81 -1.88 -0.68
CA LEU A 135 -6.34 -1.43 0.60
C LEU A 135 -6.07 0.07 0.82
N ASP A 136 -4.88 0.54 0.47
CA ASP A 136 -4.52 1.96 0.50
C ASP A 136 -3.47 2.31 -0.57
N GLY A 137 -3.49 3.57 -1.01
CA GLY A 137 -2.53 4.10 -1.98
C GLY A 137 -3.06 4.18 -3.40
N TRP A 138 -4.39 4.22 -3.60
CA TRP A 138 -5.00 4.39 -4.92
C TRP A 138 -4.49 5.64 -5.66
N HIS A 139 -4.50 6.82 -5.01
CA HIS A 139 -3.95 8.04 -5.61
C HIS A 139 -2.47 7.90 -5.96
N ARG A 140 -1.67 7.28 -5.08
CA ARG A 140 -0.24 7.04 -5.29
C ARG A 140 -0.01 6.13 -6.49
N PHE A 141 -0.76 5.02 -6.58
CA PHE A 141 -0.68 4.09 -7.70
C PHE A 141 -0.96 4.79 -9.03
N HIS A 142 -2.08 5.50 -9.15
CA HIS A 142 -2.43 6.22 -10.38
C HIS A 142 -1.40 7.31 -10.71
N SER A 143 -0.86 8.01 -9.71
CA SER A 143 0.25 8.95 -9.89
C SER A 143 1.48 8.27 -10.49
N TYR A 144 1.89 7.12 -9.95
CA TYR A 144 3.07 6.39 -10.41
C TYR A 144 2.90 5.85 -11.84
N VAL A 145 1.71 5.35 -12.18
CA VAL A 145 1.39 4.88 -13.53
C VAL A 145 1.43 6.04 -14.53
N ARG A 146 0.82 7.19 -14.19
CA ARG A 146 0.88 8.42 -15.01
C ARG A 146 2.33 8.83 -15.27
N ASP A 147 3.18 8.71 -14.26
CA ASP A 147 4.60 9.07 -14.33
C ASP A 147 5.48 7.98 -14.96
N GLY A 148 4.88 6.91 -15.53
CA GLY A 148 5.58 5.88 -16.30
C GLY A 148 6.31 4.83 -15.45
N ALA A 149 5.92 4.62 -14.20
CA ALA A 149 6.48 3.56 -13.37
C ALA A 149 6.20 2.18 -14.00
N SER A 150 7.25 1.39 -14.24
CA SER A 150 7.13 0.00 -14.69
C SER A 150 6.88 -0.98 -13.55
N GLU A 151 7.29 -0.59 -12.35
CA GLU A 151 7.25 -1.39 -11.13
C GLU A 151 6.69 -0.58 -9.97
N ILE A 152 5.96 -1.27 -9.09
CA ILE A 152 5.27 -0.70 -7.93
C ILE A 152 5.66 -1.51 -6.71
N GLN A 153 6.23 -0.84 -5.72
CA GLN A 153 6.43 -1.44 -4.41
C GLN A 153 5.08 -1.58 -3.71
N ALA A 154 4.83 -2.76 -3.16
CA ALA A 154 3.60 -3.07 -2.45
C ALA A 154 3.90 -3.77 -1.11
N ILE A 155 3.03 -3.51 -0.13
CA ILE A 155 3.07 -4.10 1.20
C ILE A 155 1.73 -4.78 1.47
N PHE A 156 1.72 -5.88 2.23
CA PHE A 156 0.48 -6.55 2.63
C PHE A 156 0.60 -7.18 4.02
N ASN A 157 -0.55 -7.40 4.67
CA ASN A 157 -0.61 -8.14 5.92
C ASN A 157 -0.36 -9.64 5.68
N VAL A 158 0.60 -10.22 6.38
CA VAL A 158 0.90 -11.65 6.25
C VAL A 158 -0.17 -12.53 6.91
N SER A 159 -0.15 -13.81 6.57
CA SER A 159 -1.03 -14.84 7.13
C SER A 159 -0.20 -16.11 7.32
N ASP A 160 -0.69 -17.09 8.08
CA ASP A 160 0.06 -18.30 8.43
C ASP A 160 0.71 -19.02 7.24
N HIS A 161 0.05 -19.05 6.07
CA HIS A 161 0.60 -19.73 4.89
C HIS A 161 1.76 -18.96 4.25
N HIS A 162 1.80 -17.63 4.40
CA HIS A 162 2.92 -16.81 3.93
C HIS A 162 4.20 -17.07 4.73
N LEU A 163 4.06 -17.43 6.01
CA LEU A 163 5.19 -17.71 6.89
C LEU A 163 5.80 -19.10 6.63
N ARG A 164 4.99 -20.06 6.19
CA ARG A 164 5.40 -21.46 5.95
C ARG A 164 6.14 -21.66 4.62
N GLY A 165 6.03 -20.73 3.68
CA GLY A 165 6.72 -20.78 2.39
C GLY A 165 8.14 -20.20 2.41
N ALA A 166 8.59 -19.68 3.55
CA ALA A 166 9.89 -19.04 3.73
C ALA A 166 10.97 -19.96 4.36
N GLU A 167 10.65 -21.24 4.59
CA GLU A 167 11.60 -22.32 4.96
C GLU A 167 12.08 -23.08 3.73
#